data_AF-A0A964JZZ6-F1
#
_entry.id   AF-A0A964JZZ6-F1
#
_cell.length_a   1.000
_cell.length_b   1.000
_cell.length_c   1.000
_cell.angle_alpha   90.00
_cell.angle_beta   90.00
_cell.angle_gamma   90.00
#
_symmetry.space_group_name_H-M   'P 1'
#
loop_
_entity.id
_entity.type
_entity.pdbx_description
1 polymer ?
#
loop_
_entity_poly.entity_id
_entity_poly.type
_entity_poly.pdbx_seq_one_letter_code
_entity_poly.pdbx_strand_id
1 'polypeptide(L)'
;MATKIEKKIVSYALVNEQDKKDAENKAAAPEAVKVVQIGEPLSRPDKLVGNTYKIKTPMTEHALYITINDVIMNEGTPQEHRRPFEIFINSKNMEHFQWIVALTRVMSAVFRKGGDITFLVEELKSVFEPS
;
A
#
# COMPACT_ATOMS: atom_id res chain seq x y z
N MET A 1 2.97 -36.00 17.11
CA MET A 1 1.75 -36.84 16.96
C MET A 1 2.11 -38.01 16.06
N ALA A 2 1.81 -39.24 16.47
CA ALA A 2 2.25 -40.44 15.76
C ALA A 2 1.25 -40.83 14.66
N THR A 3 1.70 -40.87 13.41
CA THR A 3 0.87 -41.24 12.26
C THR A 3 0.71 -42.76 12.22
N LYS A 4 -0.51 -43.25 12.47
CA LYS A 4 -0.82 -44.68 12.46
C LYS A 4 -1.23 -45.11 11.05
N ILE A 5 -0.47 -46.03 10.45
CA ILE A 5 -0.72 -46.53 9.10
C ILE A 5 -1.52 -47.84 9.21
N GLU A 6 -2.78 -47.83 8.78
CA GLU A 6 -3.70 -48.97 8.93
C GLU A 6 -3.67 -49.95 7.75
N LYS A 7 -3.02 -49.59 6.63
CA LYS A 7 -2.96 -50.43 5.42
C LYS A 7 -1.57 -51.03 5.23
N LYS A 8 -1.53 -52.26 4.73
CA LYS A 8 -0.29 -52.98 4.43
C LYS A 8 0.44 -52.23 3.30
N ILE A 9 1.68 -51.78 3.57
CA ILE A 9 2.51 -51.08 2.58
C ILE A 9 2.98 -52.13 1.57
N VAL A 10 2.44 -52.09 0.35
CA VAL A 10 2.66 -53.11 -0.68
C VAL A 10 3.82 -52.76 -1.61
N SER A 11 4.33 -51.53 -1.56
CA SER A 11 5.54 -51.10 -2.28
C SER A 11 6.15 -49.89 -1.57
N TYR A 12 7.47 -49.72 -1.73
CA TYR A 12 8.20 -48.52 -1.31
C TYR A 12 9.07 -48.05 -2.48
N ALA A 13 9.19 -46.74 -2.64
CA ALA A 13 10.09 -46.12 -3.61
C ALA A 13 11.08 -45.22 -2.86
N LEU A 14 12.37 -45.33 -3.20
CA LEU A 14 13.41 -44.43 -2.71
C LEU A 14 13.34 -43.13 -3.51
N VAL A 15 13.14 -42.02 -2.80
CA VAL A 15 13.12 -40.67 -3.38
C VAL A 15 14.49 -40.42 -4.01
N ASN A 16 14.53 -40.30 -5.34
CA ASN A 16 15.76 -39.99 -6.06
C ASN A 16 15.97 -38.48 -6.16
N GLU A 17 17.18 -38.05 -6.55
CA GLU A 17 17.49 -36.62 -6.72
C GLU A 17 16.60 -35.92 -7.75
N GLN A 18 16.00 -36.66 -8.68
CA GLN A 18 14.99 -36.14 -9.61
C GLN A 18 13.69 -35.75 -8.91
N ASP A 19 13.21 -36.56 -7.95
CA ASP A 19 11.98 -36.26 -7.19
C ASP A 19 12.15 -35.06 -6.26
N LYS A 20 13.38 -34.85 -5.74
CA LYS A 20 13.73 -33.62 -5.00
C LYS A 20 13.74 -32.39 -5.91
N LYS A 21 14.27 -32.52 -7.13
CA LYS A 21 14.28 -31.42 -8.12
C LYS A 21 12.87 -31.08 -8.62
N ASP A 22 11.99 -32.07 -8.75
CA ASP A 22 10.58 -31.84 -9.11
C ASP A 22 9.77 -31.23 -7.95
N ALA A 23 10.14 -31.52 -6.70
CA ALA A 23 9.58 -30.84 -5.52
C ALA A 23 10.10 -29.40 -5.37
N GLU A 24 11.37 -29.13 -5.68
CA GLU A 24 11.96 -27.78 -5.71
C GLU A 24 11.39 -26.94 -6.87
N ASN A 25 11.14 -27.54 -8.05
CA ASN A 25 10.48 -26.85 -9.17
C ASN A 25 9.00 -26.54 -8.92
N LYS A 26 8.32 -27.27 -8.01
CA LYS A 26 6.97 -26.94 -7.54
C LYS A 26 6.93 -25.92 -6.40
N ALA A 27 8.06 -25.71 -5.71
CA ALA A 27 8.18 -24.70 -4.65
C ALA A 27 8.66 -23.33 -5.16
N ALA A 28 8.96 -23.19 -6.45
CA ALA A 28 9.47 -21.97 -7.09
C ALA A 28 8.41 -21.19 -7.89
N ALA A 29 7.13 -21.31 -7.55
CA ALA A 29 6.19 -20.24 -7.82
C ALA A 29 6.17 -19.37 -6.56
N PRO A 30 6.89 -18.23 -6.49
CA PRO A 30 6.43 -17.19 -5.59
C PRO A 30 4.96 -17.00 -5.95
N GLU A 31 4.07 -17.07 -4.97
CA GLU A 31 2.70 -16.59 -5.16
C GLU A 31 2.86 -15.28 -5.90
N ALA A 32 2.44 -15.26 -7.16
CA ALA A 32 2.56 -14.10 -8.00
C ALA A 32 1.76 -13.06 -7.23
N VAL A 33 2.48 -12.18 -6.50
CA VAL A 33 1.94 -10.96 -5.94
C VAL A 33 1.12 -10.45 -7.10
N LYS A 34 -0.21 -10.53 -6.98
CA LYS A 34 -1.09 -10.07 -8.05
C LYS A 34 -0.69 -8.63 -8.17
N VAL A 35 0.11 -8.32 -9.19
CA VAL A 35 0.47 -6.96 -9.53
C VAL A 35 -0.84 -6.43 -10.06
N VAL A 36 -1.69 -5.99 -9.15
CA VAL A 36 -2.91 -5.30 -9.46
C VAL A 36 -2.40 -4.08 -10.20
N GLN A 37 -2.61 -4.07 -11.51
CA GLN A 37 -2.44 -2.86 -12.28
C GLN A 37 -3.50 -1.89 -11.75
N ILE A 38 -3.10 -1.16 -10.72
CA ILE A 38 -3.72 0.09 -10.33
C ILE A 38 -3.75 0.90 -11.63
N GLY A 39 -4.95 1.23 -12.12
CA GLY A 39 -5.23 1.62 -13.50
C GLY A 39 -4.35 2.74 -14.06
N GLU A 40 -4.59 3.11 -15.32
CA GLU A 40 -3.80 4.17 -15.96
C GLU A 40 -3.74 5.42 -15.07
N PRO A 41 -2.52 5.97 -14.83
CA PRO A 41 -2.36 7.11 -13.94
C PRO A 41 -3.20 8.27 -14.47
N LEU A 42 -4.10 8.77 -13.61
CA LEU A 42 -4.94 9.92 -13.97
C LEU A 42 -4.05 11.10 -14.35
N SER A 43 -4.32 11.67 -15.53
CA SER A 43 -3.71 12.93 -15.92
C SER A 43 -4.08 14.01 -14.92
N ARG A 44 -3.14 14.92 -14.63
CA ARG A 44 -3.36 16.00 -13.67
C ARG A 44 -4.35 17.02 -14.27
N PRO A 45 -5.51 17.26 -13.64
CA PRO A 45 -6.43 18.29 -14.09
C PRO A 45 -5.85 19.71 -13.91
N ASP A 46 -6.40 20.69 -14.64
CA ASP A 46 -5.99 22.09 -14.54
C ASP A 46 -6.33 22.72 -13.18
N LYS A 47 -7.43 22.26 -12.57
CA LYS A 47 -7.91 22.74 -11.27
C LYS A 47 -8.13 21.56 -10.33
N LEU A 48 -7.63 21.72 -9.11
CA LEU A 48 -7.85 20.78 -8.01
C LEU A 48 -8.44 21.54 -6.82
N VAL A 49 -9.38 20.92 -6.13
CA VAL A 49 -9.97 21.49 -4.91
C VAL A 49 -9.19 20.96 -3.72
N GLY A 50 -8.61 21.86 -2.94
CA GLY A 50 -7.73 21.51 -1.83
C GLY A 50 -8.21 22.04 -0.48
N ASN A 51 -8.09 21.21 0.55
CA ASN A 51 -8.32 21.60 1.94
C ASN A 51 -6.99 21.58 2.70
N THR A 52 -6.69 22.65 3.44
CA THR A 52 -5.49 22.73 4.29
C THR A 52 -5.87 22.62 5.76
N TYR A 53 -5.29 21.65 6.45
CA TYR A 53 -5.48 21.39 7.86
C TYR A 53 -4.23 21.78 8.65
N LYS A 54 -4.42 22.52 9.73
CA LYS A 54 -3.36 22.85 10.68
C LYS A 54 -3.43 21.89 11.86
N ILE A 55 -2.42 21.03 11.99
CA ILE A 55 -2.30 20.06 13.07
C ILE A 55 -1.23 20.56 14.05
N LYS A 56 -1.61 20.64 15.33
CA LYS A 56 -0.69 20.90 16.43
C LYS A 56 -0.68 19.67 17.32
N THR A 57 0.48 19.07 17.54
CA THR A 57 0.64 18.01 18.53
C THR A 57 1.32 18.56 19.78
N PRO A 58 1.03 18.04 20.98
CA PRO A 58 1.65 18.51 22.22
C PRO A 58 3.18 18.32 22.25
N MET A 59 3.69 17.40 21.44
CA MET A 59 5.09 16.97 21.43
C MET A 59 5.97 17.80 20.50
N THR A 60 5.39 18.65 19.63
CA THR A 60 6.16 19.42 18.65
C THR A 60 5.92 20.92 18.78
N GLU A 61 6.98 21.72 18.79
CA GLU A 61 6.91 23.18 18.89
C GLU A 61 6.24 23.81 17.64
N HIS A 62 6.44 23.21 16.47
CA HIS A 62 5.93 23.72 15.19
C HIS A 62 4.73 22.93 14.70
N ALA A 63 3.71 23.64 14.18
CA ALA A 63 2.53 23.03 13.60
C ALA A 63 2.83 22.39 12.23
N LEU A 64 2.15 21.28 11.95
CA LEU A 64 2.09 20.66 10.64
C LEU A 64 0.93 21.26 9.84
N TYR A 65 1.20 21.57 8.58
CA TYR A 65 0.20 22.03 7.62
C TYR A 65 0.04 20.96 6.55
N ILE A 66 -1.11 20.28 6.56
CA ILE A 66 -1.42 19.20 5.64
C ILE A 66 -2.44 19.70 4.63
N THR A 67 -2.08 19.73 3.36
CA THR A 67 -2.99 20.07 2.25
C THR A 67 -3.37 18.80 1.52
N ILE A 68 -4.65 18.52 1.40
CA ILE A 68 -5.17 17.38 0.62
C ILE A 68 -5.94 17.96 -0.56
N ASN A 69 -5.47 17.65 -1.77
CA ASN A 69 -6.09 18.04 -3.02
C ASN A 69 -6.86 16.86 -3.60
N ASP A 70 -8.14 17.07 -3.87
CA ASP A 70 -9.03 16.06 -4.43
C ASP A 70 -9.33 16.34 -5.90
N VAL A 71 -9.58 15.26 -6.63
CA VAL A 71 -10.19 15.29 -7.96
C VAL A 71 -11.63 14.77 -7.87
N ILE A 72 -12.54 15.41 -8.60
CA ILE A 72 -13.91 14.93 -8.78
C ILE A 72 -13.89 13.96 -9.95
N MET A 73 -14.28 12.71 -9.71
CA MET A 73 -14.41 11.71 -10.75
C MET A 73 -15.85 11.68 -11.24
N ASN A 74 -16.03 11.54 -12.56
CA ASN A 74 -17.35 11.43 -13.22
C ASN A 74 -18.31 12.59 -12.88
N GLU A 75 -17.81 13.82 -12.88
CA GLU A 75 -18.57 15.04 -12.60
C GLU A 75 -19.87 15.09 -13.43
N GLY A 76 -21.01 15.31 -12.77
CA GLY A 76 -22.32 15.40 -13.43
C GLY A 76 -22.97 14.06 -13.79
N THR A 77 -22.41 12.93 -13.33
CA THR A 77 -23.03 11.61 -13.44
C THR A 77 -23.53 11.10 -12.07
N PRO A 78 -24.43 10.09 -12.02
CA PRO A 78 -24.85 9.49 -10.75
C PRO A 78 -23.73 8.79 -9.97
N GLN A 79 -22.57 8.57 -10.59
CA GLN A 79 -21.38 7.93 -10.00
C GLN A 79 -20.29 8.95 -9.68
N GLU A 80 -20.68 10.20 -9.43
CA GLU A 80 -19.77 11.25 -8.99
C GLU A 80 -19.20 10.91 -7.61
N HIS A 81 -17.87 10.84 -7.52
CA HIS A 81 -17.21 10.68 -6.24
C HIS A 81 -15.91 11.49 -6.19
N ARG A 82 -15.54 11.92 -4.99
CA ARG A 82 -14.27 12.63 -4.76
C ARG A 82 -13.20 11.63 -4.39
N ARG A 83 -12.01 11.79 -4.94
CA ARG A 83 -10.85 10.97 -4.63
C ARG A 83 -9.64 11.87 -4.35
N PRO A 84 -8.85 11.58 -3.30
CA PRO A 84 -7.57 12.25 -3.08
C PRO A 84 -6.64 12.06 -4.28
N PHE A 85 -6.07 13.16 -4.77
CA PHE A 85 -5.16 13.18 -5.91
C PHE A 85 -3.70 13.43 -5.48
N GLU A 86 -3.48 14.37 -4.57
CA GLU A 86 -2.16 14.66 -4.02
C GLU A 86 -2.25 15.22 -2.61
N ILE A 87 -1.19 15.02 -1.83
CA ILE A 87 -1.07 15.50 -0.45
C ILE A 87 0.22 16.32 -0.35
N PHE A 88 0.19 17.39 0.45
CA PHE A 88 1.36 18.19 0.80
C PHE A 88 1.45 18.31 2.31
N ILE A 89 2.62 18.02 2.87
CA ILE A 89 2.90 18.21 4.29
C ILE A 89 4.00 19.26 4.41
N ASN A 90 3.70 20.35 5.11
CA ASN A 90 4.64 21.43 5.36
C ASN A 90 4.80 21.67 6.87
N SER A 91 5.99 22.08 7.29
CA SER A 91 6.30 22.43 8.68
C SER A 91 7.42 23.46 8.70
N LYS A 92 7.46 24.26 9.78
CA LYS A 92 8.64 25.08 10.09
C LYS A 92 9.80 24.27 10.66
N ASN A 93 9.54 23.05 11.14
CA ASN A 93 10.60 22.16 11.64
C ASN A 93 11.40 21.58 10.46
N MET A 94 12.70 21.86 10.44
CA MET A 94 13.61 21.39 9.39
C MET A 94 14.24 20.01 9.71
N GLU A 95 14.20 19.56 10.96
CA GLU A 95 14.89 18.35 11.44
C GLU A 95 14.45 17.08 10.70
N HIS A 96 13.18 16.98 10.33
CA HIS A 96 12.61 15.84 9.59
C HIS A 96 12.15 16.19 8.17
N PHE A 97 12.59 17.33 7.63
CA PHE A 97 12.09 17.83 6.36
C PHE A 97 12.29 16.85 5.20
N GLN A 98 13.46 16.21 5.10
CA GLN A 98 13.73 15.23 4.03
C GLN A 98 12.77 14.04 4.06
N TRP A 99 12.49 13.51 5.26
CA TRP A 99 11.55 12.40 5.46
C TRP A 99 10.12 12.81 5.14
N ILE A 100 9.71 14.01 5.56
CA ILE A 100 8.40 14.57 5.24
C ILE A 100 8.24 14.74 3.72
N VAL A 101 9.24 15.25 3.02
CA VAL A 101 9.23 15.40 1.56
C VAL A 101 9.15 14.04 0.87
N ALA A 102 9.93 13.06 1.31
CA ALA A 102 9.90 11.70 0.77
C ALA A 102 8.51 11.07 0.94
N LEU A 103 7.94 11.15 2.15
CA LEU A 103 6.60 10.64 2.46
C LEU A 103 5.53 11.31 1.58
N THR A 104 5.58 12.64 1.49
CA THR A 104 4.64 13.45 0.69
C THR A 104 4.65 13.04 -0.79
N ARG A 105 5.86 12.80 -1.36
CA ARG A 105 6.03 12.37 -2.75
C ARG A 105 5.50 10.95 -2.97
N VAL A 106 5.80 10.02 -2.07
CA VAL A 106 5.34 8.63 -2.17
C VAL A 106 3.82 8.55 -2.06
N MET A 107 3.23 9.18 -1.03
CA MET A 107 1.77 9.19 -0.86
C MET A 107 1.05 9.81 -2.06
N SER A 108 1.54 10.94 -2.58
CA SER A 108 0.97 11.56 -3.78
C SER A 108 1.10 10.67 -5.01
N ALA A 109 2.21 9.95 -5.18
CA ALA A 109 2.37 9.01 -6.29
C ALA A 109 1.36 7.84 -6.20
N VAL A 110 1.11 7.32 -4.99
CA VAL A 110 0.08 6.29 -4.76
C VAL A 110 -1.31 6.84 -5.08
N PHE A 111 -1.64 8.03 -4.58
CA PHE A 111 -2.93 8.70 -4.84
C PHE A 111 -3.19 8.91 -6.34
N ARG A 112 -2.16 9.19 -7.15
CA ARG A 112 -2.31 9.35 -8.61
C ARG A 112 -2.56 8.04 -9.35
N LYS A 113 -1.86 6.96 -8.96
CA LYS A 113 -2.11 5.63 -9.53
C LYS A 113 -3.54 5.19 -9.25
N GLY A 114 -4.02 5.40 -8.03
CA GLY A 114 -5.40 5.11 -7.63
C GLY A 114 -5.59 3.76 -7.02
N GLY A 115 -6.73 3.13 -7.30
CA GLY A 115 -7.16 1.94 -6.57
C GLY A 115 -7.64 2.29 -5.17
N ASP A 116 -7.72 1.25 -4.34
CA ASP A 116 -8.03 1.42 -2.94
C ASP A 116 -6.84 2.09 -2.23
N ILE A 117 -7.07 3.29 -1.69
CA ILE A 117 -6.07 4.04 -0.92
C ILE A 117 -6.23 3.86 0.58
N THR A 118 -7.27 3.16 1.04
CA THR A 118 -7.53 2.95 2.46
C THR A 118 -6.41 2.16 3.14
N PHE A 119 -5.75 1.25 2.39
CA PHE A 119 -4.58 0.52 2.87
C PHE A 119 -3.48 1.45 3.40
N LEU A 120 -3.25 2.62 2.78
CA LEU A 120 -2.23 3.55 3.28
C LEU A 120 -2.54 4.04 4.69
N VAL A 121 -3.83 4.24 4.99
CA VAL A 121 -4.27 4.65 6.33
C VAL A 121 -4.08 3.50 7.31
N GLU A 122 -4.36 2.27 6.90
CA GLU A 122 -4.16 1.07 7.71
C GLU A 122 -2.67 0.85 8.02
N GLU A 123 -1.79 0.93 7.02
CA GLU A 123 -0.34 0.82 7.16
C GLU A 123 0.24 1.94 8.05
N LEU A 124 -0.24 3.18 7.91
CA LEU A 124 0.22 4.27 8.78
C LEU A 124 -0.26 4.11 10.22
N LYS A 125 -1.45 3.54 10.43
CA LYS A 125 -1.95 3.22 11.77
C LYS A 125 -1.15 2.09 12.43
N SER A 126 -0.80 1.04 11.68
CA SER A 126 -0.03 -0.10 12.22
C SER A 126 1.38 0.31 12.69
N VAL A 127 1.97 1.35 12.11
CA VAL A 127 3.23 1.93 12.60
C VAL A 127 3.07 2.57 13.98
N PHE A 128 1.91 3.16 14.27
CA PHE A 128 1.64 3.81 15.55
C PHE A 128 1.15 2.83 16.63
N GLU A 129 0.32 1.86 16.25
CA GLU A 129 -0.21 0.79 17.11
C GLU A 129 0.10 -0.58 16.51
N PRO A 130 1.28 -1.18 16.80
CA PRO A 130 1.73 -2.42 16.16
C PRO A 130 1.02 -3.70 16.64
N SER A 131 -0.12 -3.58 17.34
CA SER A 131 -0.79 -4.66 18.09
C SER A 131 -2.15 -5.03 17.53
#